data_AF-A0A9Q3DDK8-F1
#
_entry.id   AF-A0A9Q3DDK8-F1
#
_cell.length_a   1.000
_cell.length_b   1.000
_cell.length_c   1.000
_cell.angle_alpha   90.00
_cell.angle_beta   90.00
_cell.angle_gamma   90.00
#
_symmetry.space_group_name_H-M   'P 1'
#
loop_
_entity.id
_entity.type
_entity.pdbx_description
1 polymer ?
#
loop_
_entity_poly.entity_id
_entity_poly.type
_entity_poly.pdbx_seq_one_letter_code
_entity_poly.pdbx_strand_id
1 'polypeptide(L)'
;MILQECHDCPYMGQVSDDRTKERVASTAWSPKLEQGLSEYINTCERCQKANRKHWNKYGLLQNIEEPKNAWETIKMDWVTGLVPEGKENFNAFLIIVDRFRKSVSVRLSLL
;
A
#
# COMPACT_ATOMS: atom_id res chain seq x y z
N MET A 1 10.44 -1.14 32.10
CA MET A 1 10.88 0.20 32.53
C MET A 1 11.49 1.02 31.38
N ILE A 2 12.60 0.64 30.73
CA ILE A 2 13.17 1.45 29.63
C ILE A 2 12.41 1.29 28.30
N LEU A 3 11.98 0.06 27.96
CA LEU A 3 11.26 -0.22 26.72
C LEU A 3 9.92 0.53 26.62
N GLN A 4 9.16 0.57 27.73
CA GLN A 4 7.90 1.30 27.83
C GLN A 4 8.10 2.81 27.65
N GLU A 5 9.09 3.42 28.30
CA GLU A 5 9.37 4.86 28.14
C GLU A 5 9.79 5.23 26.71
N CYS A 6 10.58 4.37 26.06
CA CYS A 6 11.03 4.61 24.69
C CYS A 6 9.90 4.44 23.67
N HIS A 7 8.94 3.55 23.94
CA HIS A 7 7.88 3.14 23.01
C HIS A 7 6.53 3.82 23.25
N ASP A 8 6.06 3.91 24.50
CA ASP A 8 4.72 4.38 24.86
C ASP A 8 4.64 5.90 25.06
N CYS A 9 5.73 6.63 24.81
CA CYS A 9 5.82 8.07 25.00
C CYS A 9 4.71 8.80 24.19
N PRO A 10 3.70 9.41 24.83
CA PRO A 10 2.52 9.96 24.15
C PRO A 10 2.84 11.15 23.23
N TYR A 11 3.99 11.80 23.42
CA TYR A 11 4.46 12.90 22.57
C TYR A 11 4.97 12.44 21.20
N MET A 12 5.24 11.15 21.00
CA MET A 12 5.90 10.67 19.78
C MET A 12 4.97 10.14 18.69
N GLY A 13 3.66 10.07 18.95
CA GLY A 13 2.71 9.47 18.00
C GLY A 13 2.98 7.98 17.77
N GLN A 14 2.53 7.44 16.64
CA GLN A 14 2.85 6.06 16.25
C GLN A 14 4.32 6.00 15.80
N VAL A 15 5.17 5.48 16.68
CA VAL A 15 6.59 5.29 16.41
C VAL A 15 6.79 3.96 15.70
N SER A 16 7.57 3.95 14.62
CA SER A 16 7.93 2.69 13.96
C SER A 16 8.82 1.84 14.85
N ASP A 17 8.81 0.52 14.62
CA ASP A 17 9.65 -0.44 15.33
C ASP A 17 11.13 -0.03 15.27
N ASP A 18 11.59 0.45 14.11
CA ASP A 18 12.98 0.84 13.89
C ASP A 18 13.37 2.10 14.67
N ARG A 19 12.49 3.10 14.76
CA ARG A 19 12.72 4.28 15.60
C ARG A 19 12.75 3.92 17.08
N THR A 20 11.95 2.94 17.50
CA THR A 20 12.00 2.45 18.88
C THR A 20 13.34 1.76 19.16
N LYS A 21 13.87 0.97 18.21
CA LYS A 21 15.21 0.33 18.33
C LYS A 21 16.32 1.35 18.48
N GLU A 22 16.35 2.38 17.63
CA GLU A 22 17.37 3.44 17.69
C GLU A 22 17.38 4.14 19.04
N ARG A 23 16.20 4.46 19.58
CA ARG A 23 16.08 5.17 20.86
C ARG A 23 16.45 4.30 22.06
N VAL A 24 16.09 3.03 22.00
CA VAL A 24 16.49 2.06 23.02
C VAL A 24 18.01 1.90 23.01
N ALA A 25 18.62 1.78 21.82
CA ALA A 25 20.07 1.71 21.66
C ALA A 25 20.81 2.97 22.12
N SER A 26 20.21 4.16 21.96
CA SER A 26 20.79 5.41 22.46
C SER A 26 20.67 5.61 23.97
N THR A 27 19.75 4.89 24.62
CA THR A 27 19.43 5.09 26.05
C THR A 27 20.04 4.02 26.94
N ALA A 28 20.15 2.79 26.45
CA ALA A 28 20.71 1.68 27.21
C ALA A 28 21.35 0.62 26.31
N TRP A 29 22.38 -0.03 26.81
CA TRP A 29 23.02 -1.17 26.15
C TRP A 29 22.88 -2.42 27.01
N SER A 30 22.34 -3.51 26.44
CA SER A 30 22.28 -4.82 27.08
C SER A 30 22.18 -5.95 26.03
N PRO A 31 22.83 -7.11 26.25
CA PRO A 31 22.80 -8.24 25.32
C PRO A 31 21.41 -8.81 25.02
N LYS A 32 20.45 -8.63 25.95
CA LYS A 32 19.08 -9.14 25.83
C LYS A 32 18.07 -8.08 25.38
N LEU A 33 18.54 -6.87 25.10
CA LEU A 33 17.67 -5.72 24.85
C LEU A 33 16.93 -5.85 23.52
N GLU A 34 17.60 -6.35 22.48
CA GLU A 34 16.96 -6.57 21.18
C GLU A 34 15.84 -7.60 21.24
N GLN A 35 16.07 -8.71 21.96
CA GLN A 35 15.07 -9.75 22.16
C GLN A 35 13.88 -9.22 22.96
N GLY A 36 14.13 -8.52 24.07
CA GLY A 36 13.09 -7.92 24.89
C GLY A 36 12.29 -6.82 24.16
N LEU A 37 12.95 -6.04 23.31
CA LEU A 37 12.28 -5.03 22.49
C LEU A 37 11.38 -5.67 21.44
N SER A 38 11.86 -6.71 20.74
CA SER A 38 11.07 -7.46 19.78
C SER A 38 9.85 -8.10 20.43
N GLU A 39 10.02 -8.73 21.60
CA GLU A 39 8.93 -9.34 22.36
C GLU A 39 7.91 -8.30 22.84
N TYR A 40 8.38 -7.14 23.29
CA TYR A 40 7.53 -6.04 23.73
C TYR A 40 6.70 -5.43 22.58
N ILE A 41 7.30 -5.18 21.41
CA ILE A 41 6.58 -4.69 20.22
C ILE A 41 5.57 -5.73 19.72
N ASN A 42 5.94 -7.02 19.73
CA ASN A 42 5.07 -8.11 19.29
C ASN A 42 3.86 -8.33 20.22
N THR A 43 3.98 -7.99 21.51
CA THR A 43 2.90 -8.09 22.50
C THR A 43 2.12 -6.78 22.68
N CYS A 44 2.61 -5.65 22.16
CA CYS A 44 1.94 -4.36 22.28
C CYS A 44 0.68 -4.28 21.41
N GLU A 45 -0.49 -4.17 22.04
CA GLU A 45 -1.78 -4.12 21.37
C GLU A 45 -1.90 -2.96 20.36
N ARG A 46 -1.33 -1.79 20.67
CA ARG A 46 -1.35 -0.62 19.77
C ARG A 46 -0.59 -0.89 18.49
N CYS A 47 0.59 -1.49 18.58
CA CYS A 47 1.40 -1.86 17.41
C CYS A 47 0.75 -3.00 16.64
N GLN A 48 0.18 -4.00 17.31
CA GLN A 48 -0.55 -5.07 16.65
C GLN A 48 -1.85 -4.61 15.97
N LYS A 49 -2.45 -3.49 16.40
CA LYS A 49 -3.61 -2.88 15.70
C LYS A 49 -3.18 -1.98 14.55
N ALA A 50 -2.12 -1.19 14.71
CA ALA A 50 -1.65 -0.24 13.70
C ALA A 50 -0.86 -0.92 12.57
N ASN A 51 0.04 -1.84 12.91
CA ASN A 51 0.93 -2.55 11.99
C ASN A 51 0.47 -3.99 11.74
N ARG A 52 -0.85 -4.21 11.60
CA ARG A 52 -1.32 -5.52 11.13
C ARG A 52 -0.65 -5.82 9.80
N LYS A 53 0.05 -6.96 9.72
CA LYS A 53 0.56 -7.46 8.43
C LYS A 53 -0.65 -7.77 7.55
N HIS A 54 -1.08 -6.78 6.76
CA HIS A 54 -2.20 -6.91 5.83
C HIS A 54 -1.85 -7.71 4.58
N TRP A 55 -0.58 -8.07 4.41
CA TRP A 55 -0.10 -8.77 3.24
C TRP A 55 0.06 -10.25 3.57
N ASN A 56 -0.84 -11.07 3.01
CA ASN A 56 -0.47 -12.43 2.69
C ASN A 56 0.70 -12.37 1.68
N LYS A 57 1.58 -13.38 1.67
CA LYS A 57 2.55 -13.53 0.57
C LYS A 57 1.76 -13.41 -0.73
N TYR A 58 2.13 -12.45 -1.59
CA TYR A 58 1.49 -12.26 -2.88
C TYR A 58 1.28 -13.63 -3.52
N GLY A 59 0.02 -13.96 -3.84
CA GLY A 59 -0.29 -15.23 -4.47
C GLY A 59 0.50 -15.39 -5.76
N LEU A 60 0.61 -16.62 -6.26
CA LEU A 60 1.20 -16.84 -7.60
C LEU A 60 0.43 -16.00 -8.61
N LEU A 61 1.15 -15.22 -9.42
CA LEU A 61 0.56 -14.50 -10.54
C LEU A 61 -0.12 -15.52 -11.46
N GLN A 62 -1.44 -15.46 -11.57
CA GLN A 62 -2.17 -16.29 -12.52
C GLN A 62 -1.86 -15.80 -13.92
N ASN A 63 -1.42 -16.71 -14.79
CA ASN A 63 -1.25 -16.39 -16.19
C ASN A 63 -2.64 -16.19 -16.81
N ILE A 64 -2.85 -15.03 -17.44
CA ILE A 64 -4.09 -14.74 -18.14
C ILE A 64 -3.89 -15.18 -19.59
N GLU A 65 -4.67 -16.14 -20.07
CA GLU A 65 -4.59 -16.64 -21.44
C GLU A 65 -4.62 -15.51 -22.47
N GLU A 66 -3.80 -15.62 -23.51
CA GLU A 66 -3.82 -14.66 -24.60
C GLU A 66 -5.05 -14.91 -25.47
N PRO A 67 -5.82 -13.85 -25.82
CA PRO A 67 -6.94 -14.00 -26.74
C PRO A 67 -6.44 -14.48 -28.11
N LYS A 68 -7.29 -15.22 -28.83
CA LYS A 68 -7.00 -15.75 -30.17
C LYS A 68 -7.58 -14.86 -31.27
N ASN A 69 -8.59 -14.07 -30.95
CA ASN A 69 -9.26 -13.18 -31.89
C ASN A 69 -9.40 -11.76 -31.33
N ALA A 70 -9.56 -10.79 -32.23
CA ALA A 70 -9.88 -9.42 -31.85
C ALA A 70 -11.18 -9.36 -31.04
N TRP A 71 -11.25 -8.44 -30.08
CA TRP A 71 -12.41 -8.20 -29.22
C TRP A 71 -12.81 -9.34 -28.26
N GLU A 72 -12.01 -10.41 -28.16
CA GLU A 72 -12.27 -11.53 -27.24
C GLU A 72 -11.96 -11.17 -25.78
N THR A 73 -10.90 -10.38 -25.56
CA THR A 73 -10.54 -9.87 -24.24
C THR A 73 -10.37 -8.36 -24.30
N ILE A 74 -11.36 -7.65 -23.76
CA ILE A 74 -11.38 -6.19 -23.68
C ILE A 74 -11.24 -5.80 -22.21
N LYS A 75 -10.27 -4.93 -21.92
CA LYS A 75 -10.18 -4.27 -20.62
C LYS A 75 -10.67 -2.84 -20.74
N MET A 76 -11.47 -2.40 -19.79
CA MET A 76 -12.00 -1.04 -19.75
C MET A 76 -11.70 -0.44 -18.38
N ASP A 77 -11.25 0.80 -18.37
CA ASP A 77 -10.99 1.53 -17.12
C ASP A 77 -11.30 3.02 -17.29
N TRP A 78 -11.61 3.67 -16.18
CA TRP A 78 -11.93 5.08 -16.11
C TRP A 78 -10.84 5.85 -15.40
N VAL A 79 -10.22 6.80 -16.10
CA VAL A 79 -9.37 7.80 -15.47
C VAL A 79 -10.25 9.00 -15.15
N THR A 80 -10.50 9.22 -13.85
CA THR A 80 -11.42 10.26 -13.34
C THR A 80 -10.66 11.35 -12.58
N GLY A 81 -11.37 12.42 -12.20
CA GLY A 81 -10.78 13.52 -11.43
C GLY A 81 -9.95 14.48 -12.29
N LEU A 82 -10.20 14.51 -13.60
CA LEU A 82 -9.57 15.48 -14.48
C LEU A 82 -10.25 16.84 -14.30
N VAL A 83 -9.48 17.90 -14.47
CA VAL A 83 -10.03 19.24 -14.53
C VAL A 83 -10.92 19.31 -15.78
N PRO A 84 -12.20 19.72 -15.66
CA PRO A 84 -13.10 19.81 -16.80
C PRO A 84 -12.51 20.69 -17.91
N GLU A 85 -12.48 20.18 -19.14
CA GLU A 85 -11.90 20.90 -20.28
C GLU A 85 -12.80 20.89 -21.52
N GLY A 86 -12.70 21.96 -22.32
CA GLY A 86 -13.44 22.14 -23.56
C GLY A 86 -14.88 22.60 -23.38
N LYS A 87 -15.63 22.73 -24.48
CA LYS A 87 -17.03 23.19 -24.46
C LYS A 87 -17.98 22.23 -23.73
N GLU A 88 -17.67 20.95 -23.81
CA GLU A 88 -18.46 19.87 -23.23
C GLU A 88 -18.07 19.56 -21.76
N ASN A 89 -17.03 20.21 -21.21
CA ASN A 89 -16.55 20.04 -19.84
C ASN A 89 -16.20 18.59 -19.44
N PHE A 90 -15.59 17.82 -20.34
CA PHE A 90 -15.19 16.44 -20.04
C PHE A 90 -14.21 16.38 -18.86
N ASN A 91 -14.45 15.46 -17.93
CA ASN A 91 -13.70 15.32 -16.67
C ASN A 91 -13.14 13.90 -16.46
N ALA A 92 -13.30 13.02 -17.45
CA ALA A 92 -12.80 11.66 -17.40
C ALA A 92 -12.42 11.11 -18.79
N PHE A 93 -11.53 10.12 -18.79
CA PHE A 93 -11.22 9.29 -19.95
C PHE A 93 -11.70 7.86 -19.72
N LEU A 94 -12.43 7.31 -20.69
CA LEU A 94 -12.64 5.87 -20.84
C LEU A 94 -11.48 5.29 -21.65
N ILE A 95 -10.72 4.41 -21.04
CA ILE A 95 -9.66 3.64 -21.71
C ILE A 95 -10.23 2.28 -22.07
N ILE A 96 -10.13 1.91 -23.34
CA ILE A 96 -10.56 0.62 -23.87
C ILE A 96 -9.35 -0.06 -24.50
N VAL A 97 -8.96 -1.21 -23.97
CA VAL A 97 -7.80 -1.97 -24.43
C VAL A 97 -8.28 -3.29 -25.01
N ASP A 98 -7.99 -3.51 -26.30
CA ASP A 98 -8.08 -4.84 -26.92
C ASP A 98 -6.73 -5.53 -26.76
N ARG A 99 -6.72 -6.62 -25.98
CA ARG A 99 -5.50 -7.36 -25.67
C ARG A 99 -4.94 -8.12 -26.88
N PHE A 100 -5.78 -8.57 -27.81
CA PHE A 100 -5.32 -9.27 -29.02
C PHE A 100 -4.62 -8.30 -29.97
N ARG A 101 -5.27 -7.16 -30.22
CA ARG A 101 -4.76 -6.14 -31.15
C ARG A 101 -3.59 -5.33 -30.57
N LYS A 102 -3.34 -5.44 -29.26
CA LYS A 102 -2.39 -4.60 -28.52
C LYS A 102 -2.65 -3.10 -28.77
N SER A 103 -3.92 -2.75 -28.91
CA SER A 103 -4.36 -1.39 -29.25
C SER A 103 -5.17 -0.79 -28.11
N VAL A 104 -5.00 0.52 -27.91
CA VAL A 104 -5.71 1.30 -26.90
C VAL A 104 -6.57 2.34 -27.61
N SER A 105 -7.86 2.37 -27.29
CA SER A 105 -8.80 3.42 -27.68
C SER A 105 -9.14 4.25 -26.46
N VAL A 106 -9.03 5.57 -26.58
CA VAL A 106 -9.35 6.51 -25.50
C VAL A 106 -10.55 7.34 -25.92
N ARG A 107 -11.52 7.49 -25.03
CA ARG A 107 -12.72 8.30 -25.26
C ARG A 107 -12.93 9.26 -24.11
N LEU A 108 -13.16 10.54 -24.44
CA LEU A 108 -13.58 11.55 -23.47
C LEU A 108 -14.99 11.26 -22.95
N SER A 109 -15.21 11.47 -21.66
CA SER A 109 -16.52 11.29 -21.02
C SER A 109 -16.75 12.27 -19.89
N LEU A 110 -18.02 12.41 -19.56
CA LEU A 110 -18.51 13.02 -18.33
C LEU A 110 -18.82 11.89 -17.35
N LEU A 111 -18.25 11.95 -16.15
CA LEU A 111 -18.56 11.05 -15.03
C LEU A 111 -18.87 11.85 -13.76
#